data_AF-A0A8H4ZWK4-F1
#
_entry.id   AF-A0A8H4ZWK4-F1
#
_cell.length_a   1.000
_cell.length_b   1.000
_cell.length_c   1.000
_cell.angle_alpha   90.00
_cell.angle_beta   90.00
_cell.angle_gamma   90.00
#
_symmetry.space_group_name_H-M   'P 1'
#
loop_
_entity.id
_entity.type
_entity.pdbx_description
1 polymer ?
#
loop_
_entity_poly.entity_id
_entity_poly.type
_entity_poly.pdbx_seq_one_letter_code
_entity_poly.pdbx_strand_id
1 'polypeptide(L)' 'MSDRHFFDNATQLVAYALDAQPLTNPSLKADYASKIVYRKKVNADHVAIISGGGSGHEPAHSQALLTRAF' A
#
# COMPACT_ATOMS: atom_id res chain seq x y z
N MET A 1 25.22 2.65 -7.54
CA MET A 1 24.05 2.98 -6.71
C MET A 1 24.20 4.43 -6.29
N SER A 2 23.17 5.25 -6.41
CA SER A 2 23.24 6.67 -6.06
C SER A 2 23.17 6.86 -4.54
N ASP A 3 24.03 7.68 -3.95
CA ASP A 3 24.03 7.92 -2.48
C ASP A 3 23.03 9.02 -2.04
N ARG A 4 22.02 9.31 -2.85
CA ARG A 4 21.01 10.35 -2.57
C ARG A 4 19.70 9.74 -2.11
N HIS A 5 19.73 9.02 -1.00
CA HIS A 5 18.56 8.41 -0.41
C HIS A 5 18.40 8.87 1.04
N PHE A 6 17.17 9.09 1.46
CA PHE A 6 16.83 9.42 2.86
C PHE A 6 16.79 8.19 3.78
N PHE A 7 17.29 7.04 3.31
CA PHE A 7 17.15 5.76 3.99
C PHE A 7 18.47 4.99 3.90
N ASP A 8 18.86 4.40 5.03
CA ASP A 8 20.12 3.66 5.15
C ASP A 8 20.02 2.23 4.60
N ASN A 9 18.80 1.71 4.45
CA ASN A 9 18.56 0.34 3.98
C ASN A 9 17.45 0.28 2.94
N ALA A 10 17.85 -0.01 1.69
CA ALA A 10 16.92 -0.13 0.56
C ALA A 10 15.88 -1.25 0.73
N THR A 11 16.19 -2.32 1.49
CA THR A 11 15.27 -3.46 1.67
C THR A 11 14.06 -3.11 2.54
N GLN A 12 14.15 -2.06 3.36
CA GLN A 12 13.09 -1.65 4.27
C GLN A 12 12.13 -0.63 3.65
N LEU A 13 12.47 -0.04 2.50
CA LEU A 13 11.71 1.03 1.86
C LEU A 13 10.24 0.68 1.66
N VAL A 14 9.97 -0.50 1.12
CA VAL A 14 8.60 -0.96 0.83
C VAL A 14 7.82 -1.20 2.13
N ALA A 15 8.48 -1.73 3.16
CA ALA A 15 7.84 -1.96 4.45
C ALA A 15 7.45 -0.63 5.12
N TYR A 16 8.36 0.35 5.15
CA TYR A 16 8.08 1.68 5.71
C TYR A 16 6.99 2.42 4.91
N ALA A 17 7.03 2.34 3.57
CA ALA A 17 5.99 2.94 2.74
C ALA A 17 4.61 2.31 2.99
N LEU A 18 4.56 1.00 3.23
CA LEU A 18 3.33 0.27 3.54
C LEU A 18 2.78 0.60 4.93
N ASP A 19 3.65 0.71 5.94
CA ASP A 19 3.31 1.13 7.30
C ASP A 19 2.77 2.56 7.34
N ALA A 20 3.32 3.45 6.51
CA ALA A 20 2.90 4.84 6.45
C ALA A 20 1.45 5.02 5.92
N GLN A 21 0.93 4.09 5.12
CA GLN A 21 -0.42 4.21 4.54
C GLN A 21 -1.53 4.31 5.59
N PRO A 22 -1.70 3.33 6.51
CA PRO A 22 -2.73 3.43 7.56
C PRO A 22 -2.46 4.55 8.56
N LEU A 23 -1.19 4.96 8.76
CA LEU A 23 -0.82 6.06 9.65
C LEU A 23 -1.26 7.42 9.09
N THR A 24 -1.09 7.63 7.78
CA THR A 24 -1.46 8.88 7.10
C THR A 24 -2.92 8.89 6.64
N ASN A 25 -3.53 7.71 6.44
CA ASN A 25 -4.93 7.56 6.07
C ASN A 25 -5.63 6.48 6.92
N PRO A 26 -6.34 6.89 7.99
CA PRO A 26 -7.00 5.95 8.90
C PRO A 26 -8.11 5.10 8.27
N SER A 27 -8.60 5.45 7.07
CA SER A 27 -9.60 4.65 6.34
C SER A 27 -9.00 3.38 5.71
N LEU A 28 -7.67 3.31 5.62
CA LEU A 28 -6.93 2.18 5.07
C LEU A 28 -6.42 1.26 6.18
N LYS A 29 -6.23 -0.01 5.82
CA LYS A 29 -5.52 -1.01 6.60
C LYS A 29 -4.51 -1.72 5.70
N ALA A 30 -3.37 -2.07 6.27
CA ALA A 30 -2.34 -2.85 5.60
C ALA A 30 -2.32 -4.30 6.13
N ASP A 31 -2.12 -5.24 5.22
CA ASP A 31 -1.66 -6.61 5.51
C ASP A 31 -0.18 -6.68 5.14
N TYR A 32 0.67 -6.72 6.16
CA TYR A 32 2.12 -6.68 6.02
C TYR A 32 2.71 -7.98 5.47
N ALA A 33 2.07 -9.12 5.76
CA ALA A 33 2.54 -10.41 5.27
C ALA A 33 2.34 -10.52 3.76
N SER A 34 1.16 -10.07 3.29
CA SER A 34 0.81 -10.10 1.87
C SER A 34 1.24 -8.85 1.10
N LYS A 35 1.74 -7.81 1.81
CA LYS A 35 2.07 -6.48 1.27
C LYS A 35 0.88 -5.81 0.55
N ILE A 36 -0.30 -5.87 1.16
CA ILE A 36 -1.56 -5.35 0.60
C ILE A 36 -2.06 -4.17 1.42
N VAL A 37 -2.65 -3.16 0.77
CA VAL A 37 -3.41 -2.09 1.42
C VAL A 37 -4.84 -2.11 0.93
N TYR A 38 -5.80 -1.96 1.84
CA TYR A 38 -7.22 -2.03 1.52
C TYR A 38 -8.06 -1.09 2.39
N ARG A 39 -9.28 -0.77 1.95
CA ARG A 39 -10.23 0.03 2.76
C ARG A 39 -10.78 -0.78 3.94
N LYS A 40 -10.80 -0.19 5.13
CA LYS A 40 -11.40 -0.78 6.34
C LYS A 40 -12.92 -0.98 6.22
N LYS A 41 -13.60 0.02 5.65
CA LYS A 41 -15.05 -0.03 5.42
C LYS A 41 -15.30 -0.27 3.94
N VAL A 42 -15.96 -1.38 3.64
CA VAL A 42 -16.30 -1.82 2.28
C VAL A 42 -17.81 -1.95 2.19
N ASN A 43 -18.40 -1.47 1.10
CA ASN A 43 -19.81 -1.74 0.81
C ASN A 43 -19.91 -3.11 0.13
N ALA A 44 -20.59 -4.06 0.76
CA ALA A 44 -20.74 -5.43 0.26
C ALA A 44 -21.65 -5.52 -0.99
N ASP A 45 -22.47 -4.50 -1.25
CA ASP A 45 -23.34 -4.45 -2.43
C ASP A 45 -22.60 -4.00 -3.70
N HIS A 46 -21.31 -3.66 -3.59
CA HIS A 46 -20.50 -3.17 -4.69
C HIS A 46 -19.39 -4.16 -5.05
N VAL A 47 -19.08 -4.24 -6.34
CA VAL A 47 -17.95 -5.02 -6.84
C VAL A 47 -16.64 -4.40 -6.37
N ALA A 48 -15.76 -5.24 -5.83
CA ALA A 48 -14.45 -4.88 -5.37
C ALA A 48 -13.45 -4.77 -6.55
N ILE A 49 -12.61 -3.73 -6.56
CA ILE A 49 -11.59 -3.54 -7.60
C ILE A 49 -10.21 -3.79 -6.99
N ILE A 50 -9.42 -4.58 -7.70
CA ILE A 50 -8.06 -4.98 -7.31
C ILE A 50 -7.10 -4.58 -8.42
N SER A 51 -5.99 -3.94 -8.05
CA SER A 51 -4.87 -3.55 -8.90
C SER A 51 -3.54 -3.78 -8.16
N GLY A 52 -2.42 -3.75 -8.87
CA GLY A 52 -1.11 -3.98 -8.26
C GLY A 52 0.03 -3.72 -9.23
N GLY A 53 1.24 -3.64 -8.69
CA GLY A 53 2.47 -3.39 -9.43
C GLY A 53 3.69 -3.44 -8.50
N GLY A 54 4.89 -3.25 -9.07
CA GLY A 54 6.11 -3.08 -8.29
C GLY A 54 6.17 -1.73 -7.57
N SER A 55 6.84 -1.67 -6.42
CA SER A 55 7.14 -0.43 -5.70
C SER A 55 8.13 0.45 -6.49
N GLY A 56 8.09 1.77 -6.27
CA GLY A 56 8.93 2.75 -6.98
C GLY A 56 8.16 3.59 -8.01
N HIS A 57 6.87 3.34 -8.19
CA HIS A 57 5.94 4.12 -9.01
C HIS A 57 4.87 4.84 -8.18
N GLU A 58 5.10 4.99 -6.85
CA GLU A 58 4.17 5.69 -5.96
C GLU A 58 3.92 7.12 -6.48
N PRO A 59 2.65 7.56 -6.59
CA PRO A 59 1.47 7.08 -5.85
C PRO A 59 0.76 5.84 -6.43
N ALA A 60 1.12 5.38 -7.62
CA ALA A 60 0.53 4.19 -8.24
C ALA A 60 1.19 2.90 -7.69
N HIS A 61 0.46 1.86 -7.27
CA HIS A 61 -0.99 1.75 -7.09
C HIS A 61 -1.43 1.85 -5.61
N SER A 62 -0.51 2.12 -4.69
CA SER A 62 -0.78 2.19 -3.24
C SER A 62 -1.85 3.23 -2.85
N GLN A 63 -2.03 4.28 -3.66
CA GLN A 63 -3.10 5.27 -3.48
C GLN A 63 -4.36 4.98 -4.31
N ALA A 64 -4.28 4.04 -5.27
CA ALA A 64 -5.39 3.56 -6.10
C ALA A 64 -5.99 2.28 -5.50
N LEU A 65 -6.54 2.46 -4.30
CA LEU A 65 -7.58 1.68 -3.65
C LEU A 65 -7.84 0.23 -4.11
N LEU A 66 -7.42 -0.71 -3.26
CA LEU A 66 -7.82 -2.11 -3.32
C LEU A 66 -9.03 -2.38 -2.41
N THR A 67 -10.07 -2.98 -2.95
CA THR A 67 -11.11 -3.67 -2.16
C THR A 67 -10.98 -5.17 -2.40
N ARG A 68 -11.04 -5.94 -1.31
CA ARG A 68 -10.81 -7.39 -1.27
C ARG A 68 -11.93 -8.14 -2.01
N ALA A 69 -11.59 -9.17 -2.78
CA ALA A 69 -12.51 -10.16 -3.32
C ALA A 69 -12.36 -11.47 -2.54
N PHE A 70 -13.52 -12.04 -2.17
CA PHE A 70 -13.81 -13.26 -1.40
C PHE A 70 -13.58 -13.18 0.12
#